data_AF-A0A9X2WTY4-F1
#
_entry.id   AF-A0A9X2WTY4-F1
#
_cell.length_a   1.000
_cell.length_b   1.000
_cell.length_c   1.000
_cell.angle_alpha   90.00
_cell.angle_beta   90.00
_cell.angle_gamma   90.00
#
_symmetry.space_group_name_H-M   'P 1'
#
loop_
_entity.id
_entity.type
_entity.pdbx_description
1 polymer ?
#
loop_
_entity_poly.entity_id
_entity_poly.type
_entity_poly.pdbx_seq_one_letter_code
_entity_poly.pdbx_strand_id
1 'polypeptide(L)'
;MPIIDLKPIENEHQKSLFINHLDALIQTYQHSSFGRSYVDSTKNFVNETEVQVSIDSVDGAILIKIVSDLKNRLLHIEYEDLNNNVLTEKITALIQTALLKSLGSVKQSFYRRFHYTYFGEQLDGEYWVKGVRIAPVYYDEETKQIRNIERYFSIELEVAAIDEHDANAISNEMADIYAARLSLFLDVGISPPRSEQKWFLSENYIESSILRQTGYYGYDHKLERMPKKKEICKLGAYHESLHPYLHYVGETLKLPTETRKIFSALEKSDQLLQLAFNKCCFLYQQALTAGRYYPTVELSYLVAAIDALTKCESEKLIHFGEFIRFYSGADGNVDEFIDFMHGTVRSAHFHAGEFSIGEYSYTRLSTIRYSDVNKKMLEHNYRTCRKLIRNAIANWCQLLINNTCESA
;
A
#
# COMPACT_ATOMS: atom_id res chain seq x y z
N MET A 1 14.86 -13.48 -35.66
CA MET A 1 13.94 -13.61 -34.53
C MET A 1 12.51 -13.56 -35.03
N PRO A 2 11.70 -14.60 -34.80
CA PRO A 2 10.25 -14.51 -34.97
C PRO A 2 9.67 -13.35 -34.13
N ILE A 3 8.64 -12.69 -34.67
CA ILE A 3 7.94 -11.57 -34.04
C ILE A 3 6.47 -11.96 -33.88
N ILE A 4 5.95 -11.81 -32.67
CA ILE A 4 4.52 -11.99 -32.37
C ILE A 4 3.93 -10.62 -32.11
N ASP A 5 3.11 -10.15 -33.05
CA ASP A 5 2.40 -8.88 -32.96
C ASP A 5 1.26 -8.99 -31.94
N LEU A 6 1.27 -8.10 -30.95
CA LEU A 6 0.29 -8.09 -29.85
C LEU A 6 -0.76 -7.00 -30.02
N LYS A 7 -0.81 -6.32 -31.17
CA LYS A 7 -1.92 -5.43 -31.55
C LYS A 7 -3.33 -6.01 -31.33
N PRO A 8 -3.59 -7.33 -31.49
CA PRO A 8 -4.91 -7.89 -31.21
C PRO A 8 -5.36 -7.74 -29.75
N ILE A 9 -4.44 -7.52 -28.81
CA ILE A 9 -4.76 -7.25 -27.41
C ILE A 9 -4.87 -5.75 -27.20
N GLU A 10 -6.07 -5.19 -27.34
CA GLU A 10 -6.29 -3.75 -27.15
C GLU A 10 -6.29 -3.33 -25.67
N ASN A 11 -6.60 -4.25 -24.76
CA ASN A 11 -6.74 -3.98 -23.33
C ASN A 11 -5.41 -4.16 -22.58
N GLU A 12 -4.94 -3.11 -21.90
CA GLU A 12 -3.72 -3.14 -21.07
C GLU A 12 -3.75 -4.23 -19.99
N HIS A 13 -4.90 -4.52 -19.39
CA HIS A 13 -5.05 -5.62 -18.43
C HIS A 13 -4.77 -6.98 -19.10
N GLN A 14 -5.30 -7.21 -20.31
CA GLN A 14 -5.06 -8.46 -21.03
C GLN A 14 -3.59 -8.60 -21.46
N LYS A 15 -2.90 -7.50 -21.73
CA LYS A 15 -1.45 -7.50 -22.01
C LYS A 15 -0.68 -7.94 -20.77
N SER A 16 -0.98 -7.37 -19.60
CA SER A 16 -0.38 -7.80 -18.33
C SER A 16 -0.64 -9.29 -18.06
N LEU A 17 -1.87 -9.76 -18.26
CA LEU A 17 -2.22 -11.17 -18.10
C LEU A 17 -1.44 -12.09 -19.05
N PHE A 18 -1.28 -11.67 -20.31
CA PHE A 18 -0.47 -12.42 -21.28
C PHE A 18 0.99 -12.54 -20.84
N ILE A 19 1.61 -11.44 -20.38
CA ILE A 19 2.99 -11.47 -19.87
C ILE A 19 3.10 -12.38 -18.64
N ASN A 20 2.16 -12.30 -17.70
CA ASN A 20 2.14 -13.16 -16.51
C ASN A 20 2.02 -14.65 -16.87
N HIS A 21 1.17 -15.00 -17.83
CA HIS A 21 1.06 -16.37 -18.31
C HIS A 21 2.31 -16.87 -19.01
N LEU A 22 2.93 -16.00 -19.81
CA LEU A 22 4.16 -16.35 -20.50
C LEU A 22 5.28 -16.62 -19.48
N ASP A 23 5.43 -15.75 -18.47
CA ASP A 23 6.38 -15.91 -17.38
C ASP A 23 6.13 -17.23 -16.61
N ALA A 24 4.90 -17.48 -16.16
CA ALA A 24 4.56 -18.71 -15.43
C ALA A 24 4.82 -20.00 -16.25
N LEU A 25 4.52 -19.98 -17.55
CA LEU A 25 4.80 -21.10 -18.45
C LEU A 25 6.30 -21.33 -18.61
N ILE A 26 7.10 -20.27 -18.77
CA ILE A 26 8.57 -20.37 -18.90
C ILE A 26 9.21 -20.85 -17.60
N GLN A 27 8.77 -20.33 -16.45
CA GLN A 27 9.30 -20.71 -15.13
C GLN A 27 9.18 -22.21 -14.86
N THR A 28 8.16 -22.87 -15.42
CA THR A 28 7.99 -24.33 -15.31
C THR A 28 9.17 -25.12 -15.89
N TYR A 29 9.86 -24.55 -16.87
CA TYR A 29 10.99 -25.18 -17.58
C TYR A 29 12.33 -24.52 -17.28
N GLN A 30 12.36 -23.45 -16.49
CA GLN A 30 13.53 -22.60 -16.26
C GLN A 30 14.50 -23.21 -15.25
N HIS A 31 15.80 -23.13 -15.58
CA HIS A 31 16.89 -23.38 -14.64
C HIS A 31 17.54 -22.08 -14.13
N SER A 32 17.78 -21.15 -15.04
CA SER A 32 18.38 -19.85 -14.73
C SER A 32 17.95 -18.82 -15.78
N SER A 33 18.09 -17.54 -15.43
CA SER A 33 17.75 -16.43 -16.33
C SER A 33 18.70 -15.25 -16.11
N PHE A 34 19.03 -14.54 -17.19
CA PHE A 34 19.75 -13.28 -17.15
C PHE A 34 18.99 -12.23 -17.98
N GLY A 35 18.74 -11.06 -17.39
CA GLY A 35 17.95 -10.00 -18.00
C GLY A 35 18.73 -8.71 -18.16
N ARG A 36 18.41 -7.95 -19.21
CA ARG A 36 18.84 -6.56 -19.40
C ARG A 36 17.72 -5.73 -19.99
N SER A 37 17.74 -4.43 -19.70
CA SER A 37 16.77 -3.47 -20.22
C SER A 37 17.49 -2.32 -20.90
N TYR A 38 16.99 -1.89 -22.06
CA TYR A 38 17.57 -0.77 -22.82
C TYR A 38 16.52 -0.10 -23.70
N VAL A 39 16.84 1.11 -24.19
CA VAL A 39 16.07 1.78 -25.23
C VAL A 39 16.75 1.54 -26.57
N ASP A 40 16.01 1.00 -27.54
CA ASP A 40 16.55 0.70 -28.86
C ASP A 40 16.67 1.95 -29.76
N SER A 41 17.20 1.77 -30.98
CA SER A 41 17.36 2.84 -31.96
C SER A 41 16.03 3.45 -32.43
N THR A 42 14.91 2.75 -32.24
CA THR A 42 13.55 3.20 -32.58
C THR A 42 12.85 3.91 -31.42
N LYS A 43 13.55 4.10 -30.29
CA LYS A 43 13.02 4.67 -29.04
C LYS A 43 11.96 3.78 -28.36
N ASN A 44 12.02 2.48 -28.59
CA ASN A 44 11.22 1.52 -27.82
C ASN A 44 12.02 1.04 -26.62
N PHE A 45 11.33 0.78 -25.52
CA PHE A 45 11.88 0.14 -24.35
C PHE A 45 11.83 -1.38 -24.53
N VAL A 46 13.00 -2.01 -24.40
CA VAL A 46 13.17 -3.45 -24.60
C VAL A 46 13.60 -4.09 -23.29
N ASN A 47 12.82 -5.04 -22.81
CA ASN A 47 13.23 -6.00 -21.78
C ASN A 47 13.67 -7.28 -22.48
N GLU A 48 14.97 -7.55 -22.47
CA GLU A 48 15.56 -8.75 -23.03
C GLU A 48 15.92 -9.71 -21.90
N THR A 49 15.52 -10.98 -22.01
CA THR A 49 15.83 -12.02 -21.05
C THR A 49 16.32 -13.26 -21.78
N GLU A 50 17.53 -13.71 -21.44
CA GLU A 50 18.04 -15.01 -21.80
C GLU A 50 17.65 -16.01 -20.70
N VAL A 51 16.97 -17.09 -21.08
CA VAL A 51 16.49 -18.12 -20.14
C VAL A 51 17.07 -19.46 -20.54
N GLN A 52 17.72 -20.13 -19.59
CA GLN A 52 18.15 -21.52 -19.72
C GLN A 52 16.97 -22.41 -19.35
N VAL A 53 16.53 -23.26 -20.29
CA VAL A 53 15.31 -24.06 -20.18
C VAL A 53 15.57 -25.53 -20.50
N SER A 54 14.77 -26.42 -19.92
CA SER A 54 14.67 -27.83 -20.31
C SER A 54 13.22 -28.17 -20.65
N ILE A 55 12.90 -28.26 -21.95
CA ILE A 55 11.53 -28.50 -22.42
C ILE A 55 11.45 -29.89 -23.07
N ASP A 56 10.74 -30.81 -22.42
CA ASP A 56 10.64 -32.25 -22.75
C ASP A 56 12.02 -32.89 -22.99
N SER A 57 12.91 -32.75 -22.01
CA SER A 57 14.27 -33.33 -22.04
C SER A 57 15.19 -32.75 -23.12
N VAL A 58 14.84 -31.59 -23.69
CA VAL A 58 15.71 -30.81 -24.56
C VAL A 58 16.17 -29.58 -23.80
N ASP A 59 17.46 -29.57 -23.48
CA ASP A 59 18.11 -28.43 -22.84
C ASP A 59 18.49 -27.38 -23.88
N GLY A 60 18.35 -26.12 -23.51
CA GLY A 60 18.79 -25.02 -24.33
C GLY A 60 18.62 -23.66 -23.65
N ALA A 61 18.77 -22.65 -24.46
CA ALA A 61 18.80 -21.25 -24.10
C ALA A 61 17.93 -20.51 -25.09
N ILE A 62 17.02 -19.69 -24.55
CA ILE A 62 16.06 -18.91 -25.33
C ILE A 62 16.26 -17.44 -25.00
N LEU A 63 16.24 -16.59 -26.00
CA LEU A 63 16.22 -15.14 -25.84
C LEU A 63 14.80 -14.65 -26.05
N ILE A 64 14.25 -13.90 -25.10
CA ILE A 64 12.91 -13.29 -25.22
C ILE A 64 13.07 -11.79 -25.06
N LYS A 65 12.49 -11.03 -25.99
CA LYS A 65 12.42 -9.57 -25.96
C LYS A 65 10.98 -9.12 -25.87
N ILE A 66 10.65 -8.43 -24.79
CA ILE A 66 9.37 -7.74 -24.61
C ILE A 66 9.58 -6.30 -25.02
N VAL A 67 8.96 -5.88 -26.13
CA VAL A 67 9.14 -4.55 -26.70
C VAL A 67 7.91 -3.70 -26.41
N SER A 68 8.13 -2.55 -25.78
CA SER A 68 7.11 -1.59 -25.43
C SER A 68 7.51 -0.18 -25.86
N ASP A 69 6.55 0.70 -26.06
CA ASP A 69 6.88 2.11 -26.24
C ASP A 69 7.20 2.79 -24.89
N LEU A 70 7.69 4.03 -24.93
CA LEU A 70 8.00 4.81 -23.70
C LEU A 70 6.76 5.17 -22.87
N LYS A 71 5.55 4.86 -23.34
CA LYS A 71 4.29 5.00 -22.61
C LYS A 71 3.83 3.67 -22.02
N ASN A 72 4.73 2.67 -21.97
CA ASN A 72 4.48 1.32 -21.47
C ASN A 72 3.44 0.53 -22.27
N ARG A 73 3.16 0.93 -23.52
CA ARG A 73 2.28 0.14 -24.39
C ARG A 73 3.09 -1.00 -24.99
N LEU A 74 2.74 -2.24 -24.64
CA LEU A 74 3.33 -3.44 -25.24
C LEU A 74 3.04 -3.45 -26.75
N LEU A 75 4.08 -3.57 -27.55
CA LEU A 75 4.02 -3.56 -29.02
C LEU A 75 4.04 -4.98 -29.56
N HIS A 76 5.10 -5.73 -29.23
CA HIS A 76 5.30 -7.09 -29.71
C HIS A 76 6.29 -7.85 -28.81
N ILE A 77 6.35 -9.16 -29.01
CA ILE A 77 7.41 -10.02 -28.46
C ILE A 77 8.26 -10.56 -29.59
N GLU A 78 9.58 -10.53 -29.38
CA GLU A 78 10.54 -11.23 -30.22
C GLU A 78 11.16 -12.36 -29.42
N TYR A 79 11.48 -13.48 -30.07
CA TYR A 79 12.24 -14.54 -29.43
C TYR A 79 13.29 -15.13 -30.35
N GLU A 80 14.30 -15.78 -29.77
CA GLU A 80 15.36 -16.50 -30.47
C GLU A 80 15.65 -17.79 -29.73
N ASP A 81 15.75 -18.90 -30.45
CA ASP A 81 16.34 -20.12 -29.93
C ASP A 81 17.85 -20.10 -30.22
N LEU A 82 18.66 -20.07 -29.16
CA LEU A 82 20.10 -20.03 -29.27
C LEU A 82 20.73 -21.41 -29.60
N ASN A 83 19.90 -22.46 -29.78
CA ASN A 83 20.31 -23.85 -30.02
C ASN A 83 19.91 -24.36 -31.39
N ASN A 84 20.16 -23.56 -32.45
CA ASN A 84 19.93 -23.96 -33.84
C ASN A 84 18.47 -24.36 -34.15
N ASN A 85 17.51 -23.65 -33.57
CA ASN A 85 16.07 -23.78 -33.79
C ASN A 85 15.39 -25.06 -33.27
N VAL A 86 16.06 -25.90 -32.47
CA VAL A 86 15.48 -27.11 -31.85
C VAL A 86 14.28 -26.82 -30.93
N LEU A 87 14.28 -25.68 -30.24
CA LEU A 87 13.23 -25.25 -29.30
C LEU A 87 12.20 -24.31 -29.93
N THR A 88 12.39 -23.86 -31.17
CA THR A 88 11.55 -22.81 -31.79
C THR A 88 10.06 -23.14 -31.76
N GLU A 89 9.68 -24.35 -32.17
CA GLU A 89 8.27 -24.78 -32.19
C GLU A 89 7.68 -24.83 -30.79
N LYS A 90 8.46 -25.30 -29.80
CA LYS A 90 8.05 -25.40 -28.40
C LYS A 90 7.80 -24.03 -27.79
N ILE A 91 8.72 -23.08 -28.01
CA ILE A 91 8.57 -21.69 -27.53
C ILE A 91 7.37 -21.04 -28.20
N THR A 92 7.20 -21.23 -29.50
CA THR A 92 6.04 -20.72 -30.25
C THR A 92 4.73 -21.23 -29.64
N ALA A 93 4.67 -22.53 -29.33
CA ALA A 93 3.52 -23.15 -28.68
C ALA A 93 3.28 -22.58 -27.27
N LEU A 94 4.32 -22.33 -26.48
CA LEU A 94 4.19 -21.70 -25.15
C LEU A 94 3.63 -20.28 -25.26
N ILE A 95 4.15 -19.45 -26.18
CA ILE A 95 3.66 -18.08 -26.37
C ILE A 95 2.22 -18.07 -26.88
N GLN A 96 1.87 -18.94 -27.84
CA GLN A 96 0.50 -19.09 -28.31
C GLN A 96 -0.42 -19.59 -27.21
N THR A 97 0.03 -20.50 -26.36
CA THR A 97 -0.72 -20.97 -25.20
C THR A 97 -0.95 -19.84 -24.20
N ALA A 98 0.06 -19.02 -23.91
CA ALA A 98 -0.08 -17.84 -23.06
C ALA A 98 -1.10 -16.85 -23.63
N LEU A 99 -1.07 -16.63 -24.94
CA LEU A 99 -2.01 -15.75 -25.66
C LEU A 99 -3.44 -16.30 -25.64
N LEU A 100 -3.62 -17.60 -25.92
CA LEU A 100 -4.94 -18.24 -25.85
C LEU A 100 -5.49 -18.23 -24.43
N LYS A 101 -4.63 -18.46 -23.43
CA LYS A 101 -5.02 -18.36 -22.01
C LYS A 101 -5.41 -16.93 -21.65
N SER A 102 -4.70 -15.90 -22.08
CA SER A 102 -5.08 -14.51 -21.78
C SER A 102 -6.37 -14.08 -22.47
N LEU A 103 -6.71 -14.67 -23.63
CA LEU A 103 -7.94 -14.39 -24.37
C LEU A 103 -9.15 -15.20 -23.90
N GLY A 104 -8.96 -16.46 -23.47
CA GLY A 104 -10.03 -17.42 -23.19
C GLY A 104 -10.19 -17.82 -21.72
N SER A 105 -9.46 -17.20 -20.81
CA SER A 105 -9.35 -17.67 -19.42
C SER A 105 -10.67 -17.60 -18.65
N VAL A 106 -11.13 -18.78 -18.23
CA VAL A 106 -12.12 -18.92 -17.17
C VAL A 106 -11.42 -18.58 -15.86
N LYS A 107 -11.83 -17.48 -15.23
CA LYS A 107 -11.32 -17.11 -13.90
C LYS A 107 -11.80 -18.14 -12.87
N GLN A 108 -10.87 -18.60 -12.03
CA GLN A 108 -11.13 -19.41 -10.86
C GLN A 108 -11.06 -18.53 -9.60
N SER A 109 -11.68 -18.98 -8.52
CA SER A 109 -11.63 -18.26 -7.24
C SER A 109 -10.45 -18.76 -6.41
N PHE A 110 -9.60 -17.84 -5.99
CA PHE A 110 -8.42 -18.12 -5.16
C PHE A 110 -8.55 -17.41 -3.81
N TYR A 111 -8.30 -18.14 -2.74
CA TYR A 111 -8.16 -17.56 -1.40
C TYR A 111 -6.73 -17.08 -1.19
N ARG A 112 -6.58 -15.86 -0.68
CA ARG A 112 -5.29 -15.25 -0.34
C ARG A 112 -5.33 -14.55 1.00
N ARG A 113 -4.18 -14.53 1.65
CA ARG A 113 -3.98 -13.97 2.97
C ARG A 113 -2.65 -13.23 3.03
N PHE A 114 -2.70 -11.98 3.44
CA PHE A 114 -1.54 -11.11 3.58
C PHE A 114 -1.45 -10.61 5.01
N HIS A 115 -0.26 -10.67 5.59
CA HIS A 115 -0.01 -10.20 6.95
C HIS A 115 0.53 -8.77 6.92
N TYR A 116 0.06 -7.98 7.87
CA TYR A 116 0.53 -6.63 8.11
C TYR A 116 0.80 -6.43 9.59
N THR A 117 1.64 -5.44 9.88
CA THR A 117 2.02 -5.04 11.22
C THR A 117 1.74 -3.56 11.45
N TYR A 118 1.48 -3.19 12.70
CA TYR A 118 1.45 -1.81 13.16
C TYR A 118 1.85 -1.77 14.64
N PHE A 119 2.22 -0.59 15.14
CA PHE A 119 2.43 -0.40 16.58
C PHE A 119 1.21 0.27 17.20
N GLY A 120 0.63 -0.34 18.22
CA GLY A 120 -0.56 0.18 18.87
C GLY A 120 -1.33 -0.85 19.67
N GLU A 121 -2.52 -0.45 20.09
CA GLU A 121 -3.50 -1.33 20.69
C GLU A 121 -4.03 -2.35 19.66
N GLN A 122 -4.46 -3.50 20.15
CA GLN A 122 -4.90 -4.58 19.28
C GLN A 122 -6.27 -4.27 18.66
N LEU A 123 -6.49 -4.73 17.42
CA LEU A 123 -7.85 -4.79 16.84
C LEU A 123 -8.77 -5.57 17.76
N ASP A 124 -9.96 -5.03 18.02
CA ASP A 124 -10.90 -5.63 18.97
C ASP A 124 -11.56 -6.93 18.49
N GLY A 125 -11.45 -7.26 17.20
CA GLY A 125 -11.95 -8.48 16.59
C GLY A 125 -11.76 -8.51 15.07
N GLU A 126 -12.49 -9.38 14.39
CA GLU A 126 -12.51 -9.44 12.93
C GLU A 126 -13.55 -8.49 12.30
N TYR A 127 -13.19 -7.94 11.16
CA TYR A 127 -13.99 -7.05 10.36
C TYR A 127 -14.23 -7.64 8.98
N TRP A 128 -15.41 -7.38 8.46
CA TRP A 128 -15.83 -7.82 7.13
C TRP A 128 -16.27 -6.60 6.33
N VAL A 129 -15.51 -6.29 5.28
CA VAL A 129 -15.72 -5.13 4.41
C VAL A 129 -15.61 -5.61 2.97
N LYS A 130 -16.73 -5.57 2.24
CA LYS A 130 -16.76 -5.90 0.80
C LYS A 130 -16.15 -7.27 0.44
N GLY A 131 -16.50 -8.30 1.21
CA GLY A 131 -15.98 -9.66 1.01
C GLY A 131 -14.57 -9.89 1.56
N VAL A 132 -13.89 -8.83 2.00
CA VAL A 132 -12.55 -8.90 2.61
C VAL A 132 -12.68 -9.07 4.12
N ARG A 133 -11.91 -10.00 4.66
CA ARG A 133 -11.78 -10.22 6.11
C ARG A 133 -10.50 -9.56 6.61
N ILE A 134 -10.63 -8.74 7.64
CA ILE A 134 -9.52 -8.08 8.33
C ILE A 134 -9.55 -8.55 9.77
N ALA A 135 -8.51 -9.21 10.27
CA ALA A 135 -8.55 -9.81 11.60
C ALA A 135 -7.18 -9.82 12.27
N PRO A 136 -7.11 -9.68 13.61
CA PRO A 136 -5.87 -9.94 14.34
C PRO A 136 -5.43 -11.38 14.08
N VAL A 137 -4.14 -11.60 13.83
CA VAL A 137 -3.60 -12.95 13.57
C VAL A 137 -3.58 -13.74 14.88
N TYR A 138 -3.33 -13.05 16.00
CA TYR A 138 -3.42 -13.57 17.35
C TYR A 138 -4.08 -12.54 18.26
N TYR A 139 -4.91 -13.00 19.22
CA TYR A 139 -5.57 -12.14 20.19
C TYR A 139 -4.85 -12.20 21.53
N ASP A 140 -4.03 -11.20 21.83
CA ASP A 140 -3.30 -11.07 23.10
C ASP A 140 -4.17 -10.40 24.17
N GLU A 141 -4.76 -11.19 25.06
CA GLU A 141 -5.62 -10.66 26.14
C GLU A 141 -4.86 -9.84 27.18
N GLU A 142 -3.58 -10.15 27.42
CA GLU A 142 -2.78 -9.52 28.47
C GLU A 142 -2.32 -8.14 28.06
N THR A 143 -1.93 -7.99 26.79
CA THR A 143 -1.31 -6.75 26.33
C THR A 143 -2.18 -5.92 25.38
N LYS A 144 -3.41 -6.34 25.02
CA LYS A 144 -4.27 -5.70 23.98
C LYS A 144 -4.39 -4.18 24.00
N GLN A 145 -4.19 -3.51 25.15
CA GLN A 145 -4.32 -2.06 25.33
C GLN A 145 -2.98 -1.30 25.26
N ILE A 146 -1.85 -1.98 25.10
CA ILE A 146 -0.51 -1.36 25.12
C ILE A 146 -0.18 -0.81 23.73
N ARG A 147 0.12 0.51 23.66
CA ARG A 147 0.44 1.28 22.45
C ARG A 147 1.80 0.99 21.82
N ASN A 148 2.79 0.63 22.63
CA ASN A 148 4.17 0.45 22.18
C ASN A 148 4.50 -1.00 21.87
N ILE A 149 3.51 -1.78 21.45
CA ILE A 149 3.67 -3.18 21.04
C ILE A 149 3.38 -3.28 19.55
N GLU A 150 4.20 -4.07 18.88
CA GLU A 150 3.97 -4.47 17.50
C GLU A 150 2.83 -5.51 17.43
N ARG A 151 1.81 -5.21 16.63
CA ARG A 151 0.61 -6.04 16.44
C ARG A 151 0.60 -6.57 15.02
N TYR A 152 0.11 -7.81 14.89
CA TYR A 152 -0.02 -8.47 13.60
C TYR A 152 -1.50 -8.74 13.29
N PHE A 153 -1.91 -8.41 12.07
CA PHE A 153 -3.25 -8.68 11.56
C PHE A 153 -3.15 -9.17 10.12
N SER A 154 -4.19 -9.86 9.64
CA SER A 154 -4.29 -10.33 8.27
C SER A 154 -5.38 -9.60 7.50
N ILE A 155 -5.12 -9.40 6.21
CA ILE A 155 -6.10 -9.05 5.18
C ILE A 155 -6.29 -10.27 4.30
N GLU A 156 -7.52 -10.77 4.26
CA GLU A 156 -7.90 -12.02 3.63
C GLU A 156 -8.93 -11.76 2.53
N LEU A 157 -8.68 -12.33 1.36
CA LEU A 157 -9.35 -12.02 0.10
C LEU A 157 -9.73 -13.32 -0.62
N GLU A 158 -10.87 -13.29 -1.30
CA GLU A 158 -11.17 -14.22 -2.39
C GLU A 158 -11.15 -13.44 -3.70
N VAL A 159 -10.28 -13.83 -4.64
CA VAL A 159 -10.14 -13.15 -5.92
C VAL A 159 -10.43 -14.09 -7.08
N ALA A 160 -11.10 -13.56 -8.10
CA ALA A 160 -11.24 -14.24 -9.38
C ALA A 160 -10.00 -13.97 -10.24
N ALA A 161 -9.16 -14.98 -10.42
CA ALA A 161 -7.91 -14.90 -11.15
C ALA A 161 -7.74 -16.12 -12.06
N ILE A 162 -6.72 -16.12 -12.91
CA ILE A 162 -6.53 -17.22 -13.87
C ILE A 162 -5.72 -18.38 -13.25
N ASP A 163 -4.69 -18.03 -12.49
CA ASP A 163 -3.80 -18.98 -11.82
C ASP A 163 -3.30 -18.41 -10.48
N GLU A 164 -2.45 -19.17 -9.79
CA GLU A 164 -1.94 -18.81 -8.47
C GLU A 164 -1.10 -17.52 -8.48
N HIS A 165 -0.34 -17.25 -9.55
CA HIS A 165 0.52 -16.07 -9.67
C HIS A 165 -0.30 -14.81 -9.93
N ASP A 166 -1.27 -14.89 -10.85
CA ASP A 166 -2.23 -13.81 -11.10
C ASP A 166 -3.04 -13.49 -9.84
N ALA A 167 -3.52 -14.53 -9.14
CA ALA A 167 -4.20 -14.37 -7.86
C ALA A 167 -3.32 -13.67 -6.81
N ASN A 168 -2.03 -14.02 -6.73
CA ASN A 168 -1.09 -13.37 -5.83
C ASN A 168 -0.90 -11.89 -6.17
N ALA A 169 -0.70 -11.55 -7.45
CA ALA A 169 -0.51 -10.17 -7.88
C ALA A 169 -1.74 -9.29 -7.59
N ILE A 170 -2.92 -9.74 -8.03
CA ILE A 170 -4.20 -9.03 -7.81
C ILE A 170 -4.45 -8.87 -6.31
N SER A 171 -4.33 -9.95 -5.54
CA SER A 171 -4.66 -9.90 -4.12
C SER A 171 -3.64 -9.09 -3.31
N ASN A 172 -2.36 -9.08 -3.70
CA ASN A 172 -1.34 -8.27 -3.03
C ASN A 172 -1.61 -6.78 -3.22
N GLU A 173 -1.91 -6.35 -4.46
CA GLU A 173 -2.29 -4.97 -4.74
C GLU A 173 -3.56 -4.56 -3.95
N MET A 174 -4.57 -5.42 -3.95
CA MET A 174 -5.79 -5.18 -3.17
C MET A 174 -5.48 -5.09 -1.67
N ALA A 175 -4.68 -6.00 -1.13
CA ALA A 175 -4.32 -6.00 0.28
C ALA A 175 -3.57 -4.71 0.67
N ASP A 176 -2.65 -4.24 -0.17
CA ASP A 176 -1.91 -2.99 0.05
C ASP A 176 -2.83 -1.77 0.04
N ILE A 177 -3.81 -1.72 -0.88
CA ILE A 177 -4.84 -0.67 -0.89
C ILE A 177 -5.67 -0.71 0.40
N TYR A 178 -6.08 -1.89 0.87
CA TYR A 178 -6.81 -2.02 2.13
C TYR A 178 -5.95 -1.59 3.31
N ALA A 179 -4.68 -2.00 3.39
CA ALA A 179 -3.76 -1.60 4.45
C ALA A 179 -3.54 -0.07 4.49
N ALA A 180 -3.40 0.57 3.33
CA ALA A 180 -3.27 2.02 3.23
C ALA A 180 -4.55 2.73 3.73
N ARG A 181 -5.72 2.27 3.30
CA ARG A 181 -7.02 2.80 3.76
C ARG A 181 -7.21 2.60 5.26
N LEU A 182 -6.84 1.44 5.79
CA LEU A 182 -6.90 1.15 7.22
C LEU A 182 -5.95 2.02 8.03
N SER A 183 -4.75 2.30 7.50
CA SER A 183 -3.80 3.24 8.14
C SER A 183 -4.44 4.61 8.32
N LEU A 184 -5.15 5.08 7.28
CA LEU A 184 -5.94 6.29 7.37
C LEU A 184 -7.07 6.09 8.38
N PHE A 185 -7.96 5.11 8.24
CA PHE A 185 -9.14 5.00 9.10
C PHE A 185 -8.84 4.85 10.59
N LEU A 186 -7.81 4.08 10.94
CA LEU A 186 -7.38 3.84 12.32
C LEU A 186 -6.37 4.85 12.84
N ASP A 187 -5.83 5.70 11.96
CA ASP A 187 -4.74 6.64 12.27
C ASP A 187 -3.49 5.95 12.86
N VAL A 188 -3.14 4.79 12.31
CA VAL A 188 -1.95 3.99 12.69
C VAL A 188 -1.09 3.67 11.47
N GLY A 189 0.23 3.65 11.64
CA GLY A 189 1.17 3.30 10.57
C GLY A 189 1.20 1.79 10.34
N ILE A 190 0.47 1.32 9.32
CA ILE A 190 0.45 -0.09 8.93
C ILE A 190 1.55 -0.33 7.89
N SER A 191 2.31 -1.40 8.02
CA SER A 191 3.32 -1.81 7.03
C SER A 191 3.37 -3.33 6.87
N PRO A 192 3.93 -3.85 5.77
CA PRO A 192 4.30 -5.26 5.67
C PRO A 192 5.27 -5.64 6.81
N PRO A 193 5.19 -6.86 7.36
CA PRO A 193 6.10 -7.32 8.40
C PRO A 193 7.52 -7.41 7.86
N ARG A 194 8.50 -6.97 8.67
CA ARG A 194 9.92 -7.03 8.31
C ARG A 194 10.69 -7.92 9.27
N SER A 195 11.53 -8.77 8.68
CA SER A 195 12.50 -9.59 9.39
C SER A 195 13.79 -8.78 9.57
N GLU A 196 13.95 -8.13 10.71
CA GLU A 196 15.11 -7.27 11.02
C GLU A 196 15.83 -7.79 12.26
N GLN A 197 17.15 -7.70 12.29
CA GLN A 197 17.90 -7.99 13.53
C GLN A 197 17.98 -6.71 14.38
N LYS A 198 17.52 -6.78 15.62
CA LYS A 198 17.52 -5.66 16.58
C LYS A 198 18.19 -6.05 17.88
N TRP A 199 18.83 -5.07 18.53
CA TRP A 199 19.36 -5.23 19.88
C TRP A 199 18.23 -5.06 20.89
N PHE A 200 18.02 -6.08 21.70
CA PHE A 200 17.06 -6.07 22.79
C PHE A 200 17.79 -5.80 24.09
N LEU A 201 17.30 -4.82 24.84
CA LEU A 201 17.71 -4.59 26.21
C LEU A 201 17.06 -5.67 27.08
N SER A 202 17.83 -6.30 27.96
CA SER A 202 17.25 -7.16 28.98
C SER A 202 16.42 -6.32 29.94
N GLU A 203 15.33 -6.88 30.47
CA GLU A 203 14.56 -6.26 31.56
C GLU A 203 15.44 -6.00 32.78
N ASN A 204 16.48 -6.83 32.95
CA ASN A 204 17.52 -6.62 33.92
C ASN A 204 18.64 -5.78 33.28
N TYR A 205 18.59 -4.45 33.45
CA TYR A 205 19.51 -3.46 32.87
C TYR A 205 21.03 -3.68 33.14
N ILE A 206 21.37 -4.72 33.89
CA ILE A 206 22.74 -5.17 34.19
C ILE A 206 23.25 -6.15 33.13
N GLU A 207 22.35 -6.84 32.42
CA GLU A 207 22.71 -7.83 31.41
C GLU A 207 23.05 -7.17 30.07
N SER A 208 23.94 -7.83 29.32
CA SER A 208 24.31 -7.41 27.96
C SER A 208 23.10 -7.41 27.03
N SER A 209 23.03 -6.42 26.14
CA SER A 209 22.05 -6.42 25.05
C SER A 209 22.16 -7.70 24.21
N ILE A 210 21.03 -8.27 23.83
CA ILE A 210 20.95 -9.49 23.04
C ILE A 210 20.45 -9.15 21.64
N LEU A 211 21.17 -9.54 20.60
CA LEU A 211 20.70 -9.43 19.23
C LEU A 211 19.62 -10.49 18.98
N ARG A 212 18.41 -10.08 18.59
CA ARG A 212 17.34 -10.99 18.16
C ARG A 212 16.74 -10.55 16.84
N GLN A 213 16.09 -11.47 16.15
CA GLN A 213 15.35 -11.20 14.92
C GLN A 213 13.90 -10.82 15.26
N THR A 214 13.43 -9.69 14.72
CA THR A 214 12.01 -9.34 14.70
C THR A 214 11.29 -10.18 13.67
N GLY A 215 10.00 -10.38 13.90
CA GLY A 215 9.13 -11.08 12.99
C GLY A 215 8.03 -11.81 13.75
N TYR A 216 7.10 -12.35 12.99
CA TYR A 216 5.99 -13.12 13.53
C TYR A 216 6.12 -14.57 13.06
N TYR A 217 6.22 -15.48 14.02
CA TYR A 217 6.39 -16.91 13.74
C TYR A 217 5.48 -17.74 14.66
N GLY A 218 4.81 -18.73 14.09
CA GLY A 218 4.20 -19.84 14.84
C GLY A 218 2.83 -19.61 15.48
N TYR A 219 2.27 -18.40 15.45
CA TYR A 219 0.95 -18.11 16.05
C TYR A 219 -0.21 -18.04 15.04
N ASP A 220 0.04 -18.36 13.78
CA ASP A 220 -0.97 -18.27 12.74
C ASP A 220 -1.73 -19.59 12.50
N HIS A 221 -3.04 -19.49 12.24
CA HIS A 221 -3.83 -20.58 11.73
C HIS A 221 -3.45 -20.85 10.26
N LYS A 222 -3.14 -22.10 9.92
CA LYS A 222 -3.02 -22.52 8.51
C LYS A 222 -4.42 -22.55 7.91
N LEU A 223 -4.77 -21.50 7.16
CA LEU A 223 -6.06 -21.36 6.49
C LEU A 223 -5.89 -21.65 5.00
N GLU A 224 -6.67 -22.60 4.49
CA GLU A 224 -6.72 -22.97 3.06
C GLU A 224 -7.93 -22.36 2.34
N ARG A 225 -8.85 -21.76 3.10
CA ARG A 225 -10.08 -21.12 2.60
C ARG A 225 -10.44 -19.90 3.42
N MET A 226 -11.33 -19.06 2.89
CA MET A 226 -11.95 -17.99 3.64
C MET A 226 -12.75 -18.54 4.83
N PRO A 227 -12.47 -18.10 6.07
CA PRO A 227 -13.25 -18.48 7.24
C PRO A 227 -14.67 -17.90 7.17
N LYS A 228 -15.63 -18.55 7.84
CA LYS A 228 -16.94 -17.94 8.08
C LYS A 228 -16.82 -16.87 9.16
N LYS A 229 -17.76 -15.91 9.14
CA LYS A 229 -17.86 -14.90 10.21
C LYS A 229 -17.96 -15.57 11.57
N LYS A 230 -17.16 -15.10 12.53
CA LYS A 230 -17.05 -15.63 13.90
C LYS A 230 -16.50 -17.04 14.01
N GLU A 231 -15.94 -17.63 12.94
CA GLU A 231 -15.36 -18.97 12.99
C GLU A 231 -14.08 -19.00 13.83
N ILE A 232 -13.22 -17.98 13.67
CA ILE A 232 -11.89 -17.92 14.31
C ILE A 232 -11.80 -16.82 15.37
N CYS A 233 -12.39 -15.65 15.08
CA CYS A 233 -12.31 -14.47 15.94
C CYS A 233 -13.69 -13.84 16.12
N LYS A 234 -13.95 -13.23 17.27
CA LYS A 234 -15.19 -12.47 17.50
C LYS A 234 -15.27 -11.28 16.52
N LEU A 235 -16.49 -10.85 16.16
CA LEU A 235 -16.65 -9.64 15.35
C LEU A 235 -16.14 -8.42 16.12
N GLY A 236 -15.35 -7.58 15.44
CA GLY A 236 -14.99 -6.26 15.91
C GLY A 236 -16.17 -5.30 15.87
N ALA A 237 -16.14 -4.29 16.74
CA ALA A 237 -17.14 -3.25 16.82
C ALA A 237 -16.78 -2.08 15.89
N TYR A 238 -17.78 -1.57 15.17
CA TYR A 238 -17.63 -0.28 14.49
C TYR A 238 -18.02 0.81 15.50
N HIS A 239 -17.09 1.68 15.82
CA HIS A 239 -17.28 2.71 16.84
C HIS A 239 -16.64 4.01 16.35
N GLU A 240 -17.15 5.14 16.85
CA GLU A 240 -16.56 6.46 16.60
C GLU A 240 -16.64 6.92 15.15
N SER A 241 -16.15 8.14 14.93
CA SER A 241 -16.14 8.79 13.64
C SER A 241 -14.70 8.89 13.10
N LEU A 242 -14.56 8.99 11.78
CA LEU A 242 -13.27 9.24 11.13
C LEU A 242 -12.62 10.58 11.53
N HIS A 243 -13.43 11.52 12.02
CA HIS A 243 -12.98 12.77 12.59
C HIS A 243 -11.89 12.57 13.65
N PRO A 244 -10.97 13.53 13.85
CA PRO A 244 -9.84 13.41 14.76
C PRO A 244 -10.33 13.00 16.13
N TYR A 245 -10.07 11.73 16.40
CA TYR A 245 -10.49 11.04 17.59
C TYR A 245 -9.41 11.20 18.65
N LEU A 246 -9.82 11.45 19.89
CA LEU A 246 -8.95 11.34 21.04
C LEU A 246 -8.97 9.88 21.50
N HIS A 247 -8.01 9.07 21.03
CA HIS A 247 -7.87 7.70 21.49
C HIS A 247 -7.62 7.65 22.99
N TYR A 248 -8.62 7.16 23.74
CA TYR A 248 -8.50 6.97 25.18
C TYR A 248 -7.51 5.84 25.47
N VAL A 249 -6.63 6.08 26.44
CA VAL A 249 -5.67 5.06 26.88
C VAL A 249 -6.46 3.92 27.52
N GLY A 250 -6.17 2.67 27.11
CA GLY A 250 -6.86 1.50 27.66
C GLY A 250 -7.97 0.95 26.78
N GLU A 251 -8.14 1.40 25.55
CA GLU A 251 -9.08 0.80 24.59
C GLU A 251 -8.37 -0.05 23.52
N THR A 252 -9.10 -0.96 22.89
CA THR A 252 -8.66 -1.67 21.68
C THR A 252 -9.00 -0.85 20.44
N LEU A 253 -8.27 -1.06 19.35
CA LEU A 253 -8.56 -0.40 18.07
C LEU A 253 -9.88 -0.90 17.48
N LYS A 254 -10.71 0.05 17.06
CA LYS A 254 -12.02 -0.17 16.44
C LYS A 254 -12.09 0.54 15.10
N LEU A 255 -12.78 -0.02 14.10
CA LEU A 255 -13.00 0.69 12.84
C LEU A 255 -14.05 1.79 13.00
N PRO A 256 -13.86 2.98 12.39
CA PRO A 256 -14.87 4.03 12.34
C PRO A 256 -16.21 3.55 11.78
N THR A 257 -17.31 4.09 12.29
CA THR A 257 -18.67 3.74 11.84
C THR A 257 -18.89 4.01 10.35
N GLU A 258 -18.15 4.95 9.77
CA GLU A 258 -18.22 5.33 8.37
C GLU A 258 -17.48 4.34 7.44
N THR A 259 -16.59 3.48 7.95
CA THR A 259 -15.69 2.66 7.11
C THR A 259 -16.44 1.91 6.01
N ARG A 260 -17.51 1.18 6.34
CA ARG A 260 -18.28 0.44 5.33
C ARG A 260 -18.94 1.33 4.29
N LYS A 261 -19.40 2.52 4.70
CA LYS A 261 -20.03 3.50 3.82
C LYS A 261 -19.00 4.09 2.86
N ILE A 262 -17.80 4.43 3.36
CA ILE A 262 -16.69 4.94 2.54
C ILE A 262 -16.28 3.91 1.49
N PHE A 263 -16.05 2.65 1.88
CA PHE A 263 -15.73 1.59 0.91
C PHE A 263 -16.82 1.41 -0.15
N SER A 264 -18.09 1.48 0.27
CA SER A 264 -19.22 1.37 -0.66
C SER A 264 -19.33 2.57 -1.61
N ALA A 265 -19.02 3.77 -1.13
CA ALA A 265 -19.03 4.98 -1.94
C ALA A 265 -17.90 4.93 -2.99
N LEU A 266 -16.68 4.56 -2.57
CA LEU A 266 -15.52 4.46 -3.45
C LEU A 266 -15.72 3.46 -4.59
N GLU A 267 -16.33 2.29 -4.34
CA GLU A 267 -16.62 1.31 -5.40
C GLU A 267 -17.56 1.84 -6.49
N LYS A 268 -18.43 2.79 -6.14
CA LYS A 268 -19.38 3.42 -7.06
C LYS A 268 -18.81 4.66 -7.74
N SER A 269 -17.71 5.21 -7.23
CA SER A 269 -17.05 6.39 -7.80
C SER A 269 -16.29 6.05 -9.08
N ASP A 270 -15.98 7.07 -9.87
CA ASP A 270 -15.12 6.89 -11.05
C ASP A 270 -13.67 6.53 -10.68
N GLN A 271 -12.92 6.04 -11.67
CA GLN A 271 -11.54 5.58 -11.49
C GLN A 271 -10.59 6.69 -11.04
N LEU A 272 -10.82 7.94 -11.44
CA LEU A 272 -9.95 9.06 -11.12
C LEU A 272 -10.05 9.40 -9.62
N LEU A 273 -11.27 9.43 -9.09
CA LEU A 273 -11.53 9.60 -7.66
C LEU A 273 -10.95 8.45 -6.84
N GLN A 274 -11.22 7.20 -7.26
CA GLN A 274 -10.67 6.02 -6.57
C GLN A 274 -9.13 6.07 -6.50
N LEU A 275 -8.47 6.43 -7.61
CA LEU A 275 -7.02 6.53 -7.68
C LEU A 275 -6.47 7.68 -6.82
N ALA A 276 -7.11 8.85 -6.84
CA ALA A 276 -6.73 10.00 -6.00
C ALA A 276 -6.83 9.65 -4.51
N PHE A 277 -7.94 9.01 -4.09
CA PHE A 277 -8.13 8.58 -2.72
C PHE A 277 -7.14 7.49 -2.29
N ASN A 278 -6.86 6.51 -3.15
CA ASN A 278 -5.85 5.48 -2.86
C ASN A 278 -4.46 6.11 -2.68
N LYS A 279 -4.06 7.04 -3.55
CA LYS A 279 -2.78 7.78 -3.41
C LYS A 279 -2.73 8.59 -2.11
N CYS A 280 -3.82 9.24 -1.74
CA CYS A 280 -3.97 9.92 -0.46
C CYS A 280 -3.71 8.94 0.70
N CYS A 281 -4.37 7.78 0.70
CA CYS A 281 -4.19 6.75 1.73
C CYS A 281 -2.75 6.23 1.78
N PHE A 282 -2.10 5.98 0.64
CA PHE A 282 -0.70 5.53 0.61
C PHE A 282 0.25 6.58 1.18
N LEU A 283 0.09 7.85 0.82
CA LEU A 283 0.93 8.93 1.36
C LEU A 283 0.67 9.14 2.86
N TYR A 284 -0.58 9.02 3.30
CA TYR A 284 -0.96 9.05 4.72
C TYR A 284 -0.32 7.89 5.50
N GLN A 285 -0.35 6.67 4.94
CA GLN A 285 0.33 5.52 5.50
C GLN A 285 1.84 5.76 5.63
N GLN A 286 2.49 6.33 4.60
CA GLN A 286 3.91 6.66 4.66
C GLN A 286 4.25 7.73 5.69
N ALA A 287 3.37 8.72 5.88
CA ALA A 287 3.51 9.69 6.95
C ALA A 287 3.57 9.00 8.31
N LEU A 288 2.68 8.05 8.57
CA LEU A 288 2.58 7.35 9.85
C LEU A 288 3.65 6.26 10.07
N THR A 289 4.23 5.71 9.00
CA THR A 289 5.27 4.68 9.10
C THR A 289 6.67 5.32 9.08
N ALA A 290 7.06 5.95 7.97
CA ALA A 290 8.37 6.55 7.80
C ALA A 290 8.54 7.83 8.63
N GLY A 291 7.46 8.60 8.81
CA GLY A 291 7.45 9.84 9.58
C GLY A 291 7.24 9.65 11.09
N ARG A 292 7.03 8.43 11.58
CA ARG A 292 6.66 8.13 12.99
C ARG A 292 7.54 8.81 14.04
N TYR A 293 8.84 8.96 13.76
CA TYR A 293 9.81 9.56 14.66
C TYR A 293 10.27 10.96 14.23
N TYR A 294 9.75 11.46 13.10
CA TYR A 294 10.19 12.69 12.45
C TYR A 294 8.97 13.53 12.02
N PRO A 295 8.47 14.43 12.89
CA PRO A 295 7.30 15.26 12.63
C PRO A 295 7.28 16.00 11.29
N THR A 296 8.43 16.51 10.82
CA THR A 296 8.57 17.18 9.51
C THR A 296 8.27 16.20 8.39
N VAL A 297 8.82 14.97 8.47
CA VAL A 297 8.57 13.92 7.47
C VAL A 297 7.09 13.55 7.48
N GLU A 298 6.52 13.27 8.66
CA GLU A 298 5.10 12.94 8.79
C GLU A 298 4.24 14.04 8.17
N LEU A 299 4.41 15.30 8.60
CA LEU A 299 3.58 16.39 8.13
C LEU A 299 3.77 16.66 6.63
N SER A 300 4.98 16.51 6.08
CA SER A 300 5.23 16.66 4.65
C SER A 300 4.47 15.63 3.81
N TYR A 301 4.45 14.37 4.25
CA TYR A 301 3.69 13.32 3.59
C TYR A 301 2.17 13.46 3.80
N LEU A 302 1.70 13.97 4.94
CA LEU A 302 0.30 14.31 5.15
C LEU A 302 -0.17 15.44 4.22
N VAL A 303 0.66 16.46 3.98
CA VAL A 303 0.38 17.51 2.99
C VAL A 303 0.32 16.91 1.59
N ALA A 304 1.28 16.06 1.23
CA ALA A 304 1.27 15.37 -0.06
C ALA A 304 0.03 14.46 -0.24
N ALA A 305 -0.46 13.86 0.84
CA ALA A 305 -1.70 13.07 0.81
C ALA A 305 -2.91 13.92 0.41
N ILE A 306 -3.00 15.15 0.91
CA ILE A 306 -4.03 16.11 0.47
C ILE A 306 -3.80 16.51 -0.98
N ASP A 307 -2.57 16.85 -1.40
CA ASP A 307 -2.26 17.19 -2.80
C ASP A 307 -2.65 16.08 -3.80
N ALA A 308 -2.58 14.82 -3.37
CA ALA A 308 -3.03 13.69 -4.18
C ALA A 308 -4.56 13.63 -4.25
N LEU A 309 -5.25 13.90 -3.15
CA LEU A 309 -6.71 13.90 -3.06
C LEU A 309 -7.32 15.05 -3.87
N THR A 310 -6.73 16.25 -3.87
CA THR A 310 -7.25 17.41 -4.61
C THR A 310 -7.30 17.19 -6.12
N LYS A 311 -6.61 16.18 -6.66
CA LYS A 311 -6.63 15.87 -8.10
C LYS A 311 -7.97 15.37 -8.62
N CYS A 312 -8.86 14.90 -7.74
CA CYS A 312 -10.23 14.55 -8.12
C CYS A 312 -11.26 15.65 -7.86
N GLU A 313 -10.83 16.79 -7.35
CA GLU A 313 -11.73 17.90 -7.02
C GLU A 313 -11.98 18.85 -8.20
N SER A 314 -12.99 19.71 -8.03
CA SER A 314 -13.24 20.82 -8.95
C SER A 314 -12.05 21.79 -9.02
N GLU A 315 -11.96 22.58 -10.10
CA GLU A 315 -10.87 23.55 -10.30
C GLU A 315 -10.67 24.51 -9.12
N LYS A 316 -11.73 24.83 -8.36
CA LYS A 316 -11.65 25.71 -7.19
C LYS A 316 -10.96 25.08 -5.98
N LEU A 317 -10.95 23.75 -5.89
CA LEU A 317 -10.44 22.98 -4.75
C LEU A 317 -9.22 22.13 -5.14
N ILE A 318 -8.64 22.34 -6.32
CA ILE A 318 -7.48 21.59 -6.81
C ILE A 318 -6.18 21.91 -6.03
N HIS A 319 -6.17 23.02 -5.31
CA HIS A 319 -5.02 23.50 -4.53
C HIS A 319 -5.17 23.16 -3.05
N PHE A 320 -4.06 22.77 -2.41
CA PHE A 320 -3.99 22.38 -1.00
C PHE A 320 -4.68 23.38 -0.05
N GLY A 321 -4.33 24.67 -0.16
CA GLY A 321 -4.87 25.69 0.74
C GLY A 321 -6.40 25.81 0.67
N GLU A 322 -6.95 25.82 -0.55
CA GLU A 322 -8.41 25.89 -0.75
C GLU A 322 -9.12 24.64 -0.23
N PHE A 323 -8.52 23.47 -0.44
CA PHE A 323 -9.05 22.22 0.10
C PHE A 323 -9.11 22.25 1.64
N ILE A 324 -8.04 22.70 2.30
CA ILE A 324 -8.00 22.80 3.76
C ILE A 324 -9.02 23.83 4.26
N ARG A 325 -9.12 25.02 3.65
CA ARG A 325 -10.12 26.02 4.05
C ARG A 325 -11.53 25.49 3.94
N PHE A 326 -11.83 24.76 2.87
CA PHE A 326 -13.17 24.24 2.63
C PHE A 326 -13.52 23.06 3.56
N TYR A 327 -12.65 22.05 3.64
CA TYR A 327 -12.98 20.80 4.32
C TYR A 327 -12.54 20.75 5.79
N SER A 328 -11.62 21.57 6.28
CA SER A 328 -11.13 21.41 7.67
C SER A 328 -12.16 21.76 8.75
N GLY A 329 -13.23 22.48 8.38
CA GLY A 329 -14.28 22.90 9.32
C GLY A 329 -13.77 23.79 10.46
N ALA A 330 -12.71 24.56 10.21
CA ALA A 330 -12.13 25.45 11.21
C ALA A 330 -12.86 26.80 11.25
N ASP A 331 -13.31 27.22 12.43
CA ASP A 331 -14.02 28.49 12.65
C ASP A 331 -13.09 29.73 12.72
N GLY A 332 -11.79 29.56 12.46
CA GLY A 332 -10.76 30.60 12.64
C GLY A 332 -9.84 30.76 11.43
N ASN A 333 -8.88 31.70 11.54
CA ASN A 333 -7.89 31.92 10.49
C ASN A 333 -6.93 30.72 10.41
N VAL A 334 -7.08 29.90 9.36
CA VAL A 334 -6.24 28.73 9.07
C VAL A 334 -5.02 29.05 8.21
N ASP A 335 -4.91 30.28 7.68
CA ASP A 335 -3.89 30.63 6.69
C ASP A 335 -2.46 30.48 7.24
N GLU A 336 -2.24 30.87 8.50
CA GLU A 336 -0.94 30.69 9.16
C GLU A 336 -0.51 29.20 9.22
N PHE A 337 -1.47 28.31 9.48
CA PHE A 337 -1.20 26.87 9.49
C PHE A 337 -1.01 26.30 8.08
N ILE A 338 -1.73 26.83 7.08
CA ILE A 338 -1.55 26.46 5.67
C ILE A 338 -0.14 26.84 5.20
N ASP A 339 0.29 28.06 5.49
CA ASP A 339 1.63 28.56 5.15
C ASP A 339 2.71 27.76 5.88
N PHE A 340 2.49 27.45 7.16
CA PHE A 340 3.39 26.58 7.92
C PHE A 340 3.50 25.17 7.31
N MET A 341 2.38 24.52 7.01
CA MET A 341 2.35 23.16 6.44
C MET A 341 3.01 23.09 5.06
N HIS A 342 2.53 23.91 4.14
CA HIS A 342 2.90 23.81 2.73
C HIS A 342 4.17 24.60 2.40
N GLY A 343 4.31 25.80 2.95
CA GLY A 343 5.43 26.70 2.71
C GLY A 343 6.65 26.37 3.56
N THR A 344 6.49 26.20 4.87
CA THR A 344 7.63 26.00 5.78
C THR A 344 8.06 24.54 5.90
N VAL A 345 7.13 23.60 6.10
CA VAL A 345 7.48 22.21 6.40
C VAL A 345 7.67 21.39 5.13
N ARG A 346 6.61 21.22 4.33
CA ARG A 346 6.63 20.34 3.15
C ARG A 346 7.62 20.78 2.09
N SER A 347 7.63 22.08 1.76
CA SER A 347 8.55 22.64 0.77
C SER A 347 10.01 22.51 1.21
N ALA A 348 10.34 22.90 2.45
CA ALA A 348 11.71 22.80 2.95
C ALA A 348 12.20 21.35 3.02
N HIS A 349 11.34 20.42 3.44
CA HIS A 349 11.69 19.01 3.49
C HIS A 349 11.99 18.42 2.10
N PHE A 350 11.07 18.58 1.13
CA PHE A 350 11.23 17.95 -0.18
C PHE A 350 12.20 18.68 -1.13
N HIS A 351 12.41 19.99 -0.96
CA HIS A 351 13.30 20.76 -1.84
C HIS A 351 14.67 21.06 -1.24
N ALA A 352 14.77 21.24 0.08
CA ALA A 352 16.01 21.58 0.77
C ALA A 352 16.54 20.47 1.69
N GLY A 353 15.76 19.40 1.94
CA GLY A 353 16.15 18.32 2.85
C GLY A 353 16.13 18.73 4.32
N GLU A 354 15.36 19.76 4.68
CA GLU A 354 15.33 20.31 6.04
C GLU A 354 14.34 19.60 6.98
N PHE A 355 14.56 19.77 8.28
CA PHE A 355 13.72 19.26 9.37
C PHE A 355 13.28 20.43 10.27
N SER A 356 12.16 21.04 9.89
CA SER A 356 11.73 22.35 10.36
C SER A 356 10.98 22.34 11.69
N ILE A 357 10.68 21.18 12.26
CA ILE A 357 9.89 21.02 13.50
C ILE A 357 10.79 20.82 14.73
N GLY A 358 12.10 20.99 14.57
CA GLY A 358 13.06 20.99 15.68
C GLY A 358 13.47 19.60 16.15
N GLU A 359 13.38 18.61 15.28
CA GLU A 359 13.83 17.23 15.51
C GLU A 359 15.30 17.15 15.92
N TYR A 360 16.11 18.06 15.39
CA TYR A 360 17.54 18.15 15.66
C TYR A 360 17.91 19.38 16.49
N SER A 361 16.93 20.05 17.10
CA SER A 361 17.19 21.14 18.03
C SER A 361 17.77 20.58 19.32
N TYR A 362 19.03 20.91 19.59
CA TYR A 362 19.74 20.48 20.79
C TYR A 362 19.11 21.10 22.04
N THR A 363 18.62 20.25 22.95
CA THR A 363 18.27 20.64 24.31
C THR A 363 19.08 19.81 25.29
N ARG A 364 19.95 20.47 26.08
CA ARG A 364 20.68 19.82 27.17
C ARG A 364 19.68 19.32 28.22
N LEU A 365 19.86 18.08 28.69
CA LEU A 365 19.18 17.61 29.90
C LEU A 365 19.65 18.48 31.08
N SER A 366 18.84 19.46 31.44
CA SER A 366 19.09 20.38 32.55
C SER A 366 18.20 20.00 33.72
N THR A 367 18.74 20.09 34.94
CA THR A 367 17.96 19.99 36.18
C THR A 367 16.86 21.06 36.25
N ILE A 368 17.11 22.21 35.60
CA ILE A 368 16.10 23.26 35.42
C ILE A 368 15.26 22.89 34.20
N ARG A 369 13.98 22.59 34.42
CA ARG A 369 13.00 22.34 33.35
C ARG A 369 12.67 23.64 32.62
N TYR A 370 13.58 24.11 31.76
CA TYR A 370 13.30 25.15 30.79
C TYR A 370 12.67 24.52 29.55
N SER A 371 11.44 24.91 29.22
CA SER A 371 10.83 24.57 27.95
C SER A 371 11.03 25.73 26.99
N ASP A 372 11.80 25.52 25.93
CA ASP A 372 11.91 26.49 24.84
C ASP A 372 10.51 26.79 24.27
N VAL A 373 10.13 28.06 24.27
CA VAL A 373 8.83 28.53 23.77
C VAL A 373 8.70 28.19 22.29
N ASN A 374 9.77 28.32 21.52
CA ASN A 374 9.77 28.00 20.08
C ASN A 374 9.45 26.52 19.86
N LYS A 375 10.07 25.63 20.65
CA LYS A 375 9.80 24.19 20.58
C LYS A 375 8.35 23.86 20.92
N LYS A 376 7.78 24.49 21.95
CA LYS A 376 6.35 24.33 22.30
C LYS A 376 5.42 24.85 21.20
N MET A 377 5.76 25.96 20.57
CA MET A 377 4.99 26.51 19.44
C MET A 377 5.04 25.58 18.23
N LEU A 378 6.22 25.04 17.88
CA LEU A 378 6.35 24.07 16.79
C LEU A 378 5.55 22.79 17.07
N GLU A 379 5.60 22.27 18.30
CA GLU A 379 4.81 21.11 18.71
C GLU A 379 3.29 21.40 18.65
N HIS A 380 2.87 22.59 19.08
CA HIS A 380 1.48 23.03 18.95
C HIS A 380 1.07 23.12 17.48
N ASN A 381 1.86 23.79 16.64
CA ASN A 381 1.58 23.93 15.21
C ASN A 381 1.48 22.57 14.53
N TYR A 382 2.43 21.67 14.78
CA TYR A 382 2.39 20.30 14.26
C TYR A 382 1.09 19.57 14.65
N ARG A 383 0.69 19.58 15.93
CA ARG A 383 -0.55 18.93 16.38
C ARG A 383 -1.79 19.55 15.75
N THR A 384 -1.85 20.87 15.66
CA THR A 384 -2.95 21.60 15.04
C THR A 384 -3.05 21.29 13.55
N CYS A 385 -1.92 21.29 12.83
CA CYS A 385 -1.85 20.95 11.40
C CYS A 385 -2.32 19.52 11.13
N ARG A 386 -1.85 18.55 11.93
CA ARG A 386 -2.28 17.15 11.85
C ARG A 386 -3.80 17.02 12.05
N LYS A 387 -4.36 17.74 13.03
CA LYS A 387 -5.81 17.79 13.27
C LYS A 387 -6.57 18.39 12.08
N LEU A 388 -6.09 19.49 11.50
CA LEU A 388 -6.72 20.15 10.36
C LEU A 388 -6.77 19.23 9.13
N ILE A 389 -5.64 18.58 8.80
CA ILE A 389 -5.58 17.60 7.71
C ILE A 389 -6.55 16.46 7.96
N ARG A 390 -6.57 15.92 9.19
CA ARG A 390 -7.46 14.82 9.55
C ARG A 390 -8.94 15.20 9.40
N ASN A 391 -9.31 16.38 9.90
CA ASN A 391 -10.66 16.94 9.73
C ASN A 391 -11.02 17.09 8.25
N ALA A 392 -10.11 17.64 7.45
CA ALA A 392 -10.35 17.85 6.02
C ALA A 392 -10.66 16.54 5.30
N ILE A 393 -9.86 15.50 5.54
CA ILE A 393 -10.11 14.16 4.97
C ILE A 393 -11.43 13.57 5.49
N ALA A 394 -11.73 13.70 6.78
CA ALA A 394 -12.96 13.17 7.38
C ALA A 394 -14.21 13.83 6.78
N ASN A 395 -14.23 15.15 6.69
CA ASN A 395 -15.32 15.90 6.08
C ASN A 395 -15.48 15.59 4.58
N TRP A 396 -14.36 15.46 3.86
CA TRP A 396 -14.37 15.02 2.46
C TRP A 396 -15.01 13.64 2.30
N CYS A 397 -14.61 12.66 3.12
CA CYS A 397 -15.20 11.31 3.13
C CYS A 397 -16.69 11.35 3.44
N GLN A 398 -17.13 12.22 4.36
CA GLN A 398 -18.54 12.38 4.70
C GLN A 398 -19.35 12.93 3.52
N LEU A 399 -18.80 13.91 2.79
CA LEU A 399 -19.44 14.43 1.57
C LEU A 399 -19.53 13.36 0.48
N LEU A 400 -18.47 12.58 0.28
CA LEU A 400 -18.47 11.43 -0.63
C LEU A 400 -19.59 10.45 -0.30
N ILE A 401 -19.76 10.08 0.98
CA ILE A 401 -20.84 9.21 1.43
C ILE A 401 -22.21 9.80 1.06
N ASN A 402 -22.43 11.08 1.35
CA ASN A 402 -23.72 11.75 1.13
C ASN A 402 -24.08 11.79 -0.38
N ASN A 403 -23.14 12.20 -1.23
CA ASN A 403 -23.35 12.28 -2.68
C ASN A 403 -23.70 10.91 -3.31
N THR A 404 -23.17 9.83 -2.74
CA THR A 404 -23.44 8.47 -3.25
C THR A 404 -24.76 7.89 -2.74
N CYS A 405 -25.32 8.44 -1.66
CA CYS A 405 -26.63 8.08 -1.13
C CYS A 405 -27.77 8.80 -1.86
N GLU A 406 -27.54 10.03 -2.35
CA GLU A 406 -28.55 10.80 -3.10
C GLU A 406 -28.72 10.33 -4.56
N SER A 407 -27.74 9.60 -5.08
CA SER A 407 -27.72 9.08 -6.46
C SER A 407 -28.23 7.63 -6.60
N ALA A 408 -28.65 7.00 -5.49
CA ALA A 408 -29.20 5.64 -5.43
C ALA A 408 -30.67 5.66 -5.02
#